data_AF-A0A5B2TH53-F1
#
_entry.id   AF-A0A5B2TH53-F1
#
_cell.length_a   1.000
_cell.length_b   1.000
_cell.length_c   1.000
_cell.angle_alpha   90.00
_cell.angle_beta   90.00
_cell.angle_gamma   90.00
#
_symmetry.space_group_name_H-M   'P 1'
#
loop_
_entity.id
_entity.type
_entity.pdbx_description
1 polymer ?
#
loop_
_entity_poly.entity_id
_entity_poly.type
_entity_poly.pdbx_seq_one_letter_code
_entity_poly.pdbx_strand_id
1 'polypeptide(L)'
;MESGTMVSFNTLDGQPPLIIAHRGASGYRPEHTIEAYELAIAMGVSVIEPDLVATRDGVLVARHEHTLSDTTDVAHRAEFADRLTTKVINGRSYTDYFTEDFTLAELKTLRTVERLGEQRPESAAYDGQFPIATLEEIIALVKRVEAETGKAVAIAPETKSPAFFESIGLNTSQMLIDELVRLEFTDPSRVFIQSFESANLEALHDSIMPAAGVDLPLVQLGNTSDLDGLAAIARYADYVGPSKDAIRLRERLETPVDADGDGVAEINFRLTGEVSPLVGNAHKLGLGVIPYTVRAEEGFRALNPDGMPQTAEQEIQALIALGVEGLFTDQPDLGQKALRGYLTSDATPGDDRVTGTDGIDFIYGGGGDDVLFGGDGDDVLRGGDGKDRLLGGDGADRLFGDAGDDRLFGEAGHDALYGGEGADRLDGGDGDDRLNGGAGDDRLLGGAGNDALYGGDGRDRLYGDDGNDRLEGGGGGDRLEGGDGNDRLLGGDGTDFLYGGDGNDRLEGGAGNDRLEGGEGRDRFVFGPGSGADRIADFTAGEDRIDLSAYDLGGFGALELARAGRHTRINLGDGDSILLAELPPASLSASDFIFA
;
A
#
# COMPACT_ATOMS: atom_id res chain seq x y z
N MET A 1 -16.38 -6.00 27.83
CA MET A 1 -15.19 -5.13 27.76
C MET A 1 -14.04 -5.87 28.40
N GLU A 2 -13.54 -6.88 27.71
CA GLU A 2 -12.22 -7.45 27.98
C GLU A 2 -11.31 -6.84 26.91
N SER A 3 -10.19 -6.29 27.38
CA SER A 3 -9.20 -5.54 26.63
C SER A 3 -8.63 -6.37 25.49
N GLY A 4 -8.78 -5.90 24.25
CA GLY A 4 -7.90 -6.31 23.16
C GLY A 4 -6.46 -6.05 23.58
N THR A 5 -5.59 -7.02 23.34
CA THR A 5 -4.17 -6.93 23.69
C THR A 5 -3.52 -5.92 22.72
N MET A 6 -3.40 -4.65 23.11
CA MET A 6 -2.59 -3.69 22.35
C MET A 6 -1.16 -4.23 22.27
N VAL A 7 -0.60 -4.30 21.06
CA VAL A 7 0.81 -4.61 20.85
C VAL A 7 1.63 -3.50 21.52
N SER A 8 2.26 -3.83 22.66
CA SER A 8 3.14 -2.89 23.37
C SER A 8 4.53 -2.95 22.74
N PHE A 9 5.00 -1.82 22.23
CA PHE A 9 6.37 -1.69 21.76
C PHE A 9 7.33 -1.49 22.93
N ASN A 10 8.58 -1.96 22.76
CA ASN A 10 9.67 -1.73 23.72
C ASN A 10 10.34 -0.35 23.55
N THR A 11 9.75 0.53 22.73
CA THR A 11 10.16 1.93 22.56
C THR A 11 9.91 2.73 23.83
N LEU A 12 10.61 3.86 23.97
CA LEU A 12 10.50 4.75 25.13
C LEU A 12 9.08 5.27 25.39
N ASP A 13 8.33 5.53 24.33
CA ASP A 13 6.97 6.06 24.36
C ASP A 13 5.89 4.99 24.14
N GLY A 14 6.30 3.74 23.91
CA GLY A 14 5.42 2.62 23.60
C GLY A 14 4.76 2.70 22.22
N GLN A 15 5.17 3.64 21.36
CA GLN A 15 4.64 3.81 20.00
C GLN A 15 5.37 2.90 18.99
N PRO A 16 4.74 2.60 17.85
CA PRO A 16 5.41 1.92 16.75
C PRO A 16 6.65 2.69 16.29
N PRO A 17 7.75 2.00 15.92
CA PRO A 17 8.94 2.66 15.42
C PRO A 17 8.72 3.33 14.07
N LEU A 18 9.43 4.44 13.84
CA LEU A 18 9.42 5.15 12.58
C LEU A 18 10.21 4.38 11.50
N ILE A 19 9.57 4.10 10.37
CA ILE A 19 10.29 3.65 9.16
C ILE A 19 10.74 4.89 8.39
N ILE A 20 12.05 5.11 8.34
CA ILE A 20 12.65 6.29 7.72
C ILE A 20 13.25 5.89 6.37
N ALA A 21 12.77 6.53 5.31
CA ALA A 21 13.26 6.31 3.96
C ALA A 21 14.62 6.99 3.77
N HIS A 22 15.68 6.19 3.88
CA HIS A 22 17.06 6.64 3.77
C HIS A 22 17.35 7.11 2.35
N ARG A 23 17.52 8.43 2.20
CA ARG A 23 17.68 9.13 0.93
C ARG A 23 16.49 9.00 -0.02
N GLY A 24 15.31 8.77 0.54
CA GLY A 24 14.10 8.37 -0.19
C GLY A 24 14.05 6.86 -0.43
N ALA A 25 13.37 6.44 -1.49
CA ALA A 25 13.30 5.05 -1.92
C ALA A 25 14.56 4.64 -2.70
N SER A 26 15.73 4.82 -2.08
CA SER A 26 17.05 4.77 -2.75
C SER A 26 17.43 3.39 -3.30
N GLY A 27 16.78 2.32 -2.84
CA GLY A 27 16.88 0.99 -3.45
C GLY A 27 16.27 0.90 -4.85
N TYR A 28 15.36 1.82 -5.19
CA TYR A 28 14.54 1.77 -6.41
C TYR A 28 14.72 2.98 -7.33
N ARG A 29 15.29 4.09 -6.82
CA ARG A 29 15.52 5.34 -7.56
C ARG A 29 16.85 5.96 -7.12
N PRO A 30 17.53 6.74 -8.00
CA PRO A 30 18.72 7.49 -7.61
C PRO A 30 18.45 8.33 -6.35
N GLU A 31 19.34 8.18 -5.37
CA GLU A 31 19.20 8.78 -4.04
C GLU A 31 19.05 10.31 -4.07
N HIS A 32 18.29 10.85 -3.12
CA HIS A 32 18.04 12.28 -2.93
C HIS A 32 17.39 13.03 -4.10
N THR A 33 16.58 12.33 -4.88
CA THR A 33 15.72 12.94 -5.91
C THR A 33 14.31 13.16 -5.37
N ILE A 34 13.58 14.13 -5.92
CA ILE A 34 12.16 14.33 -5.56
C ILE A 34 11.37 13.05 -5.83
N GLU A 35 11.71 12.35 -6.91
CA GLU A 35 11.08 11.11 -7.35
C GLU A 35 11.37 9.95 -6.40
N ALA A 36 12.56 9.87 -5.80
CA ALA A 36 12.85 8.89 -4.75
C ALA A 36 12.05 9.18 -3.47
N TYR A 37 11.89 10.45 -3.09
CA TYR A 37 11.09 10.83 -1.92
C TYR A 37 9.59 10.60 -2.15
N GLU A 38 9.07 10.98 -3.32
CA GLU A 38 7.69 10.73 -3.72
C GLU A 38 7.35 9.24 -3.71
N LEU A 39 8.24 8.40 -4.25
CA LEU A 39 8.07 6.96 -4.24
C LEU A 39 8.07 6.41 -2.81
N ALA A 40 8.96 6.89 -1.95
CA ALA A 40 9.00 6.46 -0.55
C ALA A 40 7.68 6.81 0.18
N ILE A 41 7.19 8.03 0.01
CA ILE A 41 5.92 8.48 0.59
C ILE A 41 4.76 7.62 0.08
N ALA A 42 4.72 7.30 -1.22
CA ALA A 42 3.72 6.42 -1.80
C ALA A 42 3.80 4.98 -1.25
N MET A 43 4.97 4.53 -0.80
CA MET A 43 5.17 3.25 -0.11
C MET A 43 4.71 3.28 1.36
N GLY A 44 4.28 4.43 1.87
CA GLY A 44 3.64 4.59 3.18
C GLY A 44 4.58 5.02 4.31
N VAL A 45 5.81 5.48 4.02
CA VAL A 45 6.64 6.07 5.08
C VAL A 45 6.17 7.45 5.50
N SER A 46 6.27 7.72 6.80
CA SER A 46 5.96 9.01 7.41
C SER A 46 7.19 9.90 7.60
N VAL A 47 8.41 9.40 7.31
CA VAL A 47 9.65 10.16 7.42
C VAL A 47 10.56 9.91 6.21
N ILE A 48 11.04 10.97 5.58
CA ILE A 48 12.07 10.92 4.52
C ILE A 48 13.37 11.57 4.99
N GLU A 49 14.51 11.06 4.54
CA GLU A 49 15.82 11.54 4.99
C GLU A 49 16.59 12.25 3.86
N PRO A 50 16.80 13.58 3.99
CA PRO A 50 17.73 14.30 3.14
C PRO A 50 19.07 14.59 3.83
N ASP A 51 20.16 14.07 3.26
CA ASP A 51 21.51 14.53 3.52
C ASP A 51 21.71 15.90 2.87
N LEU A 52 22.25 16.89 3.58
CA LEU A 52 22.32 18.29 3.13
C LEU A 52 23.76 18.80 3.06
N VAL A 53 24.06 19.43 1.92
CA VAL A 53 25.30 20.14 1.62
C VAL A 53 24.97 21.50 1.02
N ALA A 54 25.93 22.44 1.06
CA ALA A 54 25.72 23.77 0.51
C ALA A 54 26.34 23.95 -0.88
N THR A 55 25.65 24.72 -1.72
CA THR A 55 26.17 25.27 -2.98
C THR A 55 27.05 26.50 -2.72
N ARG A 56 27.81 26.91 -3.74
CA ARG A 56 28.64 28.14 -3.71
C ARG A 56 27.84 29.40 -3.39
N ASP A 57 26.60 29.46 -3.87
CA ASP A 57 25.67 30.57 -3.68
C ASP A 57 24.75 30.40 -2.47
N GLY A 58 25.05 29.46 -1.57
CA GLY A 58 24.43 29.37 -0.25
C GLY A 58 23.05 28.70 -0.24
N VAL A 59 22.83 27.71 -1.09
CA VAL A 59 21.59 26.91 -1.11
C VAL A 59 21.87 25.51 -0.56
N LEU A 60 20.97 25.00 0.27
CA LEU A 60 21.03 23.61 0.74
C LEU A 60 20.42 22.67 -0.31
N VAL A 61 21.22 21.70 -0.73
CA VAL A 61 20.83 20.66 -1.70
C VAL A 61 21.00 19.29 -1.09
N ALA A 62 20.14 18.36 -1.51
CA ALA A 62 20.11 17.02 -0.96
C ALA A 62 21.16 16.13 -1.63
N ARG A 63 22.21 15.74 -0.89
CA ARG A 63 23.32 14.87 -1.32
C ARG A 63 24.00 14.21 -0.13
N HIS A 64 24.25 12.91 -0.26
CA HIS A 64 24.96 12.12 0.74
C HIS A 64 26.36 12.62 1.05
N GLU A 65 27.08 13.07 0.04
CA GLU A 65 28.39 13.69 0.19
C GLU A 65 28.44 14.91 -0.70
N HIS A 66 29.29 15.87 -0.34
CA HIS A 66 29.52 17.03 -1.17
C HIS A 66 30.36 16.72 -2.43
N THR A 67 30.89 15.51 -2.58
CA THR A 67 31.47 15.00 -3.83
C THR A 67 30.39 14.63 -4.84
N LEU A 68 30.58 15.00 -6.11
CA LEU A 68 29.53 14.92 -7.13
C LEU A 68 29.63 13.68 -8.04
N SER A 69 30.81 13.12 -8.27
CA SER A 69 31.03 12.14 -9.35
C SER A 69 30.25 10.84 -9.20
N ASP A 70 30.09 10.35 -7.97
CA ASP A 70 29.49 9.01 -7.75
C ASP A 70 27.97 8.98 -7.93
N THR A 71 27.29 10.13 -7.80
CA THR A 71 25.82 10.19 -7.90
C THR A 71 25.33 11.26 -8.87
N THR A 72 26.20 11.79 -9.74
CA THR A 72 25.79 12.64 -10.88
C THR A 72 26.60 12.37 -12.14
N ASP A 73 26.12 12.89 -13.25
CA ASP A 73 26.81 12.88 -14.54
C ASP A 73 27.93 13.93 -14.71
N VAL A 74 28.35 14.62 -13.63
CA VAL A 74 29.31 15.74 -13.68
C VAL A 74 30.62 15.38 -14.41
N ALA A 75 31.13 14.17 -14.21
CA ALA A 75 32.38 13.71 -14.83
C ALA A 75 32.27 13.60 -16.36
N HIS A 76 31.05 13.51 -16.89
CA HIS A 76 30.75 13.45 -18.32
C HIS A 76 30.36 14.82 -18.92
N ARG A 77 30.32 15.88 -18.12
CA ARG A 77 30.01 17.25 -18.56
C ARG A 77 31.28 18.01 -18.95
N ALA A 78 31.49 18.20 -20.24
CA ALA A 78 32.67 18.85 -20.78
C ALA A 78 32.83 20.31 -20.28
N GLU A 79 31.71 21.00 -20.05
CA GLU A 79 31.65 22.35 -19.51
C GLU A 79 32.16 22.47 -18.06
N PHE A 80 32.28 21.36 -17.33
CA PHE A 80 32.75 21.33 -15.96
C PHE A 80 34.10 20.62 -15.79
N ALA A 81 34.74 20.16 -16.87
CA ALA A 81 35.98 19.36 -16.78
C ALA A 81 37.14 20.06 -16.04
N ASP A 82 37.17 21.40 -16.00
CA ASP A 82 38.16 22.19 -15.28
C ASP A 82 37.85 22.38 -13.78
N ARG A 83 36.73 21.84 -13.31
CA ARG A 83 36.22 21.95 -11.93
C ARG A 83 36.61 20.78 -11.03
N LEU A 84 37.34 19.80 -11.56
CA LEU A 84 37.90 18.71 -10.78
C LEU A 84 39.02 19.24 -9.88
N THR A 85 38.86 19.13 -8.56
CA THR A 85 39.82 19.66 -7.59
C THR A 85 40.19 18.60 -6.55
N THR A 86 41.25 18.86 -5.77
CA THR A 86 41.61 18.02 -4.63
C THR A 86 41.37 18.79 -3.34
N LYS A 87 40.56 18.24 -2.42
CA LYS A 87 40.25 18.83 -1.11
C LYS A 87 40.54 17.86 0.02
N VAL A 88 40.84 18.40 1.20
CA VAL A 88 41.00 17.63 2.43
C VAL A 88 39.76 17.83 3.29
N ILE A 89 39.00 16.76 3.47
CA ILE A 89 37.74 16.74 4.21
C ILE A 89 37.89 15.71 5.32
N ASN A 90 37.65 16.12 6.57
CA ASN A 90 37.79 15.28 7.75
C ASN A 90 39.14 14.53 7.81
N GLY A 91 40.22 15.19 7.37
CA GLY A 91 41.58 14.65 7.37
C GLY A 91 41.91 13.70 6.21
N ARG A 92 40.98 13.44 5.28
CA ARG A 92 41.19 12.60 4.10
C ARG A 92 41.18 13.44 2.82
N SER A 93 42.07 13.09 1.88
CA SER A 93 42.16 13.76 0.58
C SER A 93 41.18 13.12 -0.41
N TYR A 94 40.41 13.95 -1.09
CA TYR A 94 39.47 13.57 -2.15
C TYR A 94 39.79 14.36 -3.41
N THR A 95 39.76 13.72 -4.57
CA THR A 95 39.87 14.39 -5.87
C THR A 95 38.57 14.18 -6.61
N ASP A 96 37.74 15.22 -6.67
CA ASP A 96 36.37 15.16 -7.19
C ASP A 96 35.90 16.58 -7.59
N TYR A 97 34.65 16.67 -8.03
CA TYR A 97 33.88 17.89 -8.15
C TYR A 97 33.07 18.05 -6.86
N PHE A 98 33.05 19.26 -6.29
CA PHE A 98 32.44 19.48 -4.98
C PHE A 98 31.29 20.49 -5.04
N THR A 99 30.17 20.23 -4.36
CA THR A 99 28.96 21.06 -4.41
C THR A 99 29.21 22.53 -4.12
N GLU A 100 30.10 22.83 -3.17
CA GLU A 100 30.43 24.21 -2.77
C GLU A 100 31.18 25.01 -3.84
N ASP A 101 31.65 24.37 -4.91
CA ASP A 101 32.25 25.08 -6.03
C ASP A 101 31.18 25.52 -7.05
N PHE A 102 30.01 24.89 -7.07
CA PHE A 102 28.94 25.11 -8.05
C PHE A 102 27.83 25.99 -7.49
N THR A 103 27.26 26.85 -8.34
CA THR A 103 25.99 27.52 -8.04
C THR A 103 24.83 26.53 -8.15
N LEU A 104 23.70 26.85 -7.53
CA LEU A 104 22.47 26.07 -7.71
C LEU A 104 22.11 25.94 -9.20
N ALA A 105 22.22 27.03 -9.96
CA ALA A 105 21.92 27.04 -11.39
C ALA A 105 22.79 26.07 -12.18
N GLU A 106 24.09 25.96 -11.86
CA GLU A 106 24.98 24.98 -12.48
C GLU A 106 24.62 23.55 -12.06
N LEU A 107 24.39 23.31 -10.76
CA LEU A 107 24.02 21.99 -10.24
C LEU A 107 22.71 21.46 -10.82
N LYS A 108 21.72 22.33 -11.05
CA LYS A 108 20.43 21.96 -11.68
C LYS A 108 20.58 21.50 -13.13
N THR A 109 21.72 21.76 -13.78
CA THR A 109 22.00 21.22 -15.12
C THR A 109 22.50 19.77 -15.09
N LEU A 110 23.02 19.29 -13.95
CA LEU A 110 23.46 17.92 -13.75
C LEU A 110 22.27 16.97 -13.62
N ARG A 111 22.54 15.68 -13.83
CA ARG A 111 21.57 14.61 -13.66
C ARG A 111 22.10 13.57 -12.69
N THR A 112 21.23 13.10 -11.81
CA THR A 112 21.58 12.09 -10.81
C THR A 112 21.81 10.73 -11.47
N VAL A 113 22.69 9.94 -10.88
CA VAL A 113 22.97 8.55 -11.28
C VAL A 113 23.01 7.63 -10.05
N GLU A 114 22.71 6.36 -10.25
CA GLU A 114 22.77 5.31 -9.24
C GLU A 114 24.21 4.85 -9.02
N ARG A 115 24.72 5.06 -7.80
CA ARG A 115 26.10 4.69 -7.42
C ARG A 115 26.31 3.17 -7.28
N LEU A 116 25.24 2.41 -7.05
CA LEU A 116 25.25 0.96 -6.92
C LEU A 116 24.64 0.26 -8.14
N GLY A 117 24.88 0.78 -9.36
CA GLY A 117 24.14 0.36 -10.55
C GLY A 117 24.22 -1.14 -10.89
N GLU A 118 25.30 -1.82 -10.52
CA GLU A 118 25.42 -3.28 -10.66
C GLU A 118 24.46 -4.03 -9.72
N GLN A 119 24.26 -3.53 -8.50
CA GLN A 119 23.40 -4.12 -7.46
C GLN A 119 21.96 -3.62 -7.52
N ARG A 120 21.73 -2.46 -8.17
CA ARG A 120 20.43 -1.79 -8.30
C ARG A 120 20.09 -1.49 -9.76
N PRO A 121 19.97 -2.50 -10.64
CA PRO A 121 19.69 -2.27 -12.05
C PRO A 121 18.37 -1.53 -12.29
N GLU A 122 17.37 -1.73 -11.42
CA GLU A 122 16.09 -1.01 -11.49
C GLU A 122 16.22 0.49 -11.19
N SER A 123 17.05 0.86 -10.21
CA SER A 123 17.36 2.25 -9.92
C SER A 123 18.21 2.88 -11.02
N ALA A 124 19.22 2.16 -11.51
CA ALA A 124 20.10 2.61 -12.60
C ALA A 124 19.35 2.84 -13.93
N ALA A 125 18.18 2.24 -14.13
CA ALA A 125 17.31 2.55 -15.27
C ALA A 125 16.87 4.03 -15.31
N TYR A 126 16.98 4.75 -14.19
CA TYR A 126 16.65 6.16 -14.05
C TYR A 126 17.87 7.10 -14.15
N ASP A 127 19.05 6.58 -14.45
CA ASP A 127 20.25 7.39 -14.65
C ASP A 127 20.03 8.47 -15.69
N GLY A 128 20.45 9.70 -15.38
CA GLY A 128 20.35 10.82 -16.31
C GLY A 128 18.97 11.48 -16.36
N GLN A 129 17.99 11.02 -15.58
CA GLN A 129 16.62 11.54 -15.67
C GLN A 129 16.33 12.69 -14.71
N PHE A 130 16.78 12.59 -13.45
CA PHE A 130 16.34 13.49 -12.39
C PHE A 130 17.37 14.58 -12.05
N PRO A 131 16.92 15.79 -11.69
CA PRO A 131 17.78 16.85 -11.20
C PRO A 131 18.12 16.67 -9.71
N ILE A 132 19.15 17.36 -9.23
CA ILE A 132 19.47 17.47 -7.80
C ILE A 132 18.35 18.27 -7.10
N ALA A 133 17.83 17.77 -5.97
CA ALA A 133 16.80 18.44 -5.18
C ALA A 133 17.38 19.49 -4.20
N THR A 134 16.65 20.58 -3.95
CA THR A 134 16.92 21.51 -2.84
C THR A 134 16.11 21.13 -1.60
N LEU A 135 16.51 21.62 -0.42
CA LEU A 135 15.70 21.49 0.79
C LEU A 135 14.31 22.13 0.61
N GLU A 136 14.23 23.28 -0.06
CA GLU A 136 12.96 23.97 -0.35
C GLU A 136 12.02 23.10 -1.19
N GLU A 137 12.52 22.41 -2.22
CA GLU A 137 11.70 21.53 -3.06
C GLU A 137 11.21 20.30 -2.27
N ILE A 138 12.02 19.77 -1.36
CA ILE A 138 11.65 18.64 -0.50
C ILE A 138 10.56 19.05 0.50
N ILE A 139 10.70 20.23 1.11
CA ILE A 139 9.66 20.77 2.01
C ILE A 139 8.37 21.08 1.23
N ALA A 140 8.49 21.60 0.00
CA ALA A 140 7.34 21.83 -0.86
C ALA A 140 6.63 20.51 -1.23
N LEU A 141 7.37 19.42 -1.46
CA LEU A 141 6.82 18.09 -1.67
C LEU A 141 6.00 17.63 -0.46
N VAL A 142 6.56 17.62 0.75
CA VAL A 142 5.83 17.09 1.92
C VAL A 142 4.62 17.94 2.28
N LYS A 143 4.69 19.27 2.11
CA LYS A 143 3.53 20.16 2.27
C LYS A 143 2.43 19.89 1.25
N ARG A 144 2.81 19.60 0.00
CA ARG A 144 1.86 19.25 -1.06
C ARG A 144 1.16 17.93 -0.76
N VAL A 145 1.92 16.89 -0.40
CA VAL A 145 1.36 15.57 -0.03
C VAL A 145 0.36 15.71 1.10
N GLU A 146 0.68 16.48 2.14
CA GLU A 146 -0.23 16.71 3.26
C GLU A 146 -1.51 17.44 2.85
N ALA A 147 -1.40 18.45 1.98
CA ALA A 147 -2.55 19.16 1.45
C ALA A 147 -3.45 18.28 0.56
N GLU A 148 -2.87 17.32 -0.16
CA GLU A 148 -3.57 16.42 -1.08
C GLU A 148 -4.18 15.20 -0.38
N THR A 149 -3.54 14.70 0.69
CA THR A 149 -3.87 13.40 1.30
C THR A 149 -4.26 13.48 2.77
N GLY A 150 -4.06 14.62 3.43
CA GLY A 150 -4.18 14.76 4.88
C GLY A 150 -3.05 14.09 5.68
N LYS A 151 -2.11 13.37 5.02
CA LYS A 151 -1.02 12.67 5.69
C LYS A 151 0.18 13.58 5.90
N ALA A 152 0.53 13.81 7.16
CA ALA A 152 1.73 14.54 7.56
C ALA A 152 2.99 13.68 7.33
N VAL A 153 3.95 14.23 6.57
CA VAL A 153 5.27 13.59 6.34
C VAL A 153 6.37 14.44 6.97
N ALA A 154 7.18 13.83 7.83
CA ALA A 154 8.33 14.43 8.48
C ALA A 154 9.60 14.31 7.61
N ILE A 155 10.62 15.10 7.95
CA ILE A 155 11.97 15.01 7.36
C ILE A 155 13.02 14.76 8.46
N ALA A 156 14.06 13.99 8.12
CA ALA A 156 15.20 13.75 9.01
C ALA A 156 16.50 14.32 8.39
N PRO A 157 16.71 15.64 8.35
CA PRO A 157 17.83 16.23 7.62
C PRO A 157 19.18 15.95 8.30
N GLU A 158 20.15 15.43 7.55
CA GLU A 158 21.56 15.34 7.99
C GLU A 158 22.36 16.53 7.46
N THR A 159 23.01 17.33 8.30
CA THR A 159 24.03 18.27 7.78
C THR A 159 25.36 17.54 7.57
N LYS A 160 25.82 17.44 6.32
CA LYS A 160 27.09 16.75 5.99
C LYS A 160 28.29 17.65 6.20
N SER A 161 29.31 17.13 6.89
CA SER A 161 30.61 17.79 7.12
C SER A 161 30.51 19.26 7.56
N PRO A 162 29.68 19.62 8.56
CA PRO A 162 29.46 21.02 8.96
C PRO A 162 30.75 21.76 9.31
N ALA A 163 31.74 21.13 9.96
CA ALA A 163 33.03 21.79 10.24
C ALA A 163 33.80 22.17 8.97
N PHE A 164 33.71 21.36 7.90
CA PHE A 164 34.31 21.72 6.62
C PHE A 164 33.62 22.95 6.02
N PHE A 165 32.29 22.95 5.94
CA PHE A 165 31.55 24.08 5.39
C PHE A 165 31.78 25.35 6.20
N GLU A 166 31.85 25.26 7.53
CA GLU A 166 32.17 26.39 8.39
C GLU A 166 33.57 26.96 8.07
N SER A 167 34.55 26.10 7.80
CA SER A 167 35.91 26.52 7.44
C SER A 167 36.01 27.35 6.15
N ILE A 168 35.00 27.22 5.26
CA ILE A 168 34.88 28.01 4.02
C ILE A 168 33.83 29.13 4.15
N GLY A 169 33.32 29.38 5.36
CA GLY A 169 32.40 30.48 5.65
C GLY A 169 30.91 30.17 5.43
N LEU A 170 30.54 28.89 5.30
CA LEU A 170 29.17 28.43 5.17
C LEU A 170 28.74 27.67 6.43
N ASN A 171 27.96 28.29 7.31
CA ASN A 171 27.42 27.59 8.47
C ASN A 171 26.14 26.83 8.07
N THR A 172 26.27 25.57 7.68
CA THR A 172 25.16 24.75 7.17
C THR A 172 24.05 24.52 8.19
N SER A 173 24.36 24.51 9.48
CA SER A 173 23.37 24.40 10.56
C SER A 173 22.55 25.67 10.74
N GLN A 174 23.18 26.84 10.70
CA GLN A 174 22.45 28.11 10.68
C GLN A 174 21.60 28.21 9.41
N MET A 175 22.16 27.84 8.25
CA MET A 175 21.42 27.83 6.98
C MET A 175 20.20 26.91 7.03
N LEU A 176 20.31 25.73 7.67
CA LEU A 176 19.19 24.79 7.83
C LEU A 176 18.07 25.42 8.66
N ILE A 177 18.41 25.98 9.83
CA ILE A 177 17.41 26.60 10.70
C ILE A 177 16.78 27.83 10.04
N ASP A 178 17.57 28.69 9.40
CA ASP A 178 17.06 29.85 8.67
C ASP A 178 16.07 29.45 7.58
N GLU A 179 16.37 28.37 6.85
CA GLU A 179 15.52 27.88 5.77
C GLU A 179 14.23 27.23 6.28
N LEU A 180 14.30 26.42 7.36
CA LEU A 180 13.11 25.85 8.02
C LEU A 180 12.18 26.92 8.57
N VAL A 181 12.74 27.98 9.19
CA VAL A 181 11.97 29.13 9.67
C VAL A 181 11.33 29.88 8.50
N ARG A 182 12.12 30.19 7.45
CA ARG A 182 11.62 30.89 6.25
C ARG A 182 10.48 30.13 5.59
N LEU A 183 10.56 28.81 5.56
CA LEU A 183 9.57 27.94 4.94
C LEU A 183 8.43 27.55 5.87
N GLU A 184 8.40 28.02 7.12
CA GLU A 184 7.38 27.67 8.12
C GLU A 184 7.27 26.14 8.27
N PHE A 185 8.39 25.47 8.54
CA PHE A 185 8.49 24.02 8.72
C PHE A 185 9.34 23.68 9.95
N THR A 186 8.84 24.10 11.12
CA THR A 186 9.55 24.01 12.42
C THR A 186 8.75 23.25 13.48
N ASP A 187 7.83 22.38 13.05
CA ASP A 187 7.10 21.48 13.95
C ASP A 187 8.05 20.39 14.46
N PRO A 188 8.24 20.24 15.80
CA PRO A 188 9.14 19.24 16.38
C PRO A 188 8.71 17.80 16.10
N SER A 189 7.45 17.53 15.73
CA SER A 189 7.01 16.21 15.27
C SER A 189 7.38 15.92 13.81
N ARG A 190 7.86 16.94 13.07
CA ARG A 190 8.08 16.88 11.61
C ARG A 190 9.53 17.03 11.19
N VAL A 191 10.47 17.35 12.11
CA VAL A 191 11.87 17.57 11.76
C VAL A 191 12.80 16.93 12.80
N PHE A 192 13.65 15.99 12.37
CA PHE A 192 14.63 15.31 13.20
C PHE A 192 16.04 15.59 12.66
N ILE A 193 16.74 16.58 13.22
CA ILE A 193 18.05 17.01 12.68
C ILE A 193 19.14 16.06 13.15
N GLN A 194 19.91 15.52 12.21
CA GLN A 194 20.94 14.53 12.51
C GLN A 194 22.34 14.99 12.10
N SER A 195 23.36 14.51 12.82
CA SER A 195 24.76 14.76 12.47
C SER A 195 25.72 13.78 13.15
N PHE A 196 26.83 13.46 12.47
CA PHE A 196 27.98 12.77 13.07
C PHE A 196 28.84 13.67 13.96
N GLU A 197 28.81 14.99 13.76
CA GLU A 197 29.67 15.94 14.47
C GLU A 197 28.98 16.48 15.71
N SER A 198 29.34 16.01 16.90
CA SER A 198 28.65 16.41 18.14
C SER A 198 28.69 17.93 18.40
N ALA A 199 29.80 18.59 18.06
CA ALA A 199 29.91 20.04 18.18
C ALA A 199 28.86 20.80 17.35
N ASN A 200 28.41 20.21 16.24
CA ASN A 200 27.35 20.76 15.42
C ASN A 200 25.99 20.70 16.12
N LEU A 201 25.67 19.55 16.71
CA LEU A 201 24.42 19.35 17.46
C LEU A 201 24.41 20.20 18.74
N GLU A 202 25.53 20.28 19.45
CA GLU A 202 25.69 21.19 20.61
C GLU A 202 25.45 22.65 20.21
N ALA A 203 25.99 23.10 19.06
CA ALA A 203 25.74 24.47 18.58
C ALA A 203 24.26 24.71 18.21
N LEU A 204 23.61 23.73 17.57
CA LEU A 204 22.18 23.76 17.26
C LEU A 204 21.34 23.91 18.54
N HIS A 205 21.59 23.05 19.52
CA HIS A 205 20.90 23.02 20.81
C HIS A 205 21.15 24.28 21.66
N ASP A 206 22.42 24.67 21.85
CA ASP A 206 22.77 25.70 22.82
C ASP A 206 22.54 27.12 22.31
N SER A 207 22.56 27.33 20.99
CA SER A 207 22.64 28.69 20.42
C SER A 207 21.79 28.95 19.18
N ILE A 208 21.84 28.11 18.14
CA ILE A 208 21.21 28.42 16.85
C ILE A 208 19.69 28.32 16.94
N MET A 209 19.14 27.19 17.42
CA MET A 209 17.69 27.01 17.54
C MET A 209 17.08 27.97 18.58
N PRO A 210 17.66 28.16 19.78
CA PRO A 210 17.17 29.16 20.73
C PRO A 210 17.15 30.59 20.18
N ALA A 211 18.15 30.99 19.37
CA ALA A 211 18.18 32.30 18.74
C ALA A 211 17.07 32.48 17.68
N ALA A 212 16.67 31.39 17.03
CA ALA A 212 15.56 31.35 16.08
C ALA A 212 14.18 31.17 16.73
N GLY A 213 14.13 30.87 18.04
CA GLY A 213 12.88 30.53 18.74
C GLY A 213 12.32 29.16 18.34
N VAL A 214 13.21 28.25 17.96
CA VAL A 214 12.92 26.90 17.49
C VAL A 214 13.47 25.89 18.50
N ASP A 215 12.85 24.73 18.60
CA ASP A 215 13.28 23.60 19.42
C ASP A 215 12.90 22.32 18.68
N LEU A 216 13.87 21.69 18.01
CA LEU A 216 13.64 20.53 17.13
C LEU A 216 14.46 19.34 17.65
N PRO A 217 13.92 18.12 17.55
CA PRO A 217 14.64 16.92 17.96
C PRO A 217 16.00 16.77 17.27
N LEU A 218 17.02 16.41 18.05
CA LEU A 218 18.37 16.15 17.55
C LEU A 218 18.73 14.65 17.65
N VAL A 219 19.41 14.14 16.61
CA VAL A 219 19.88 12.75 16.50
C VAL A 219 21.40 12.73 16.37
N GLN A 220 22.10 12.22 17.39
CA GLN A 220 23.56 12.04 17.33
C GLN A 220 23.90 10.75 16.58
N LEU A 221 24.49 10.86 15.39
CA LEU A 221 24.96 9.71 14.64
C LEU A 221 26.28 9.18 15.21
N GLY A 222 26.41 7.85 15.32
CA GLY A 222 27.61 7.19 15.82
C GLY A 222 27.33 5.98 16.71
N ASN A 223 28.38 5.22 17.02
CA ASN A 223 28.26 3.90 17.65
C ASN A 223 28.52 3.90 19.17
N THR A 224 28.40 5.06 19.83
CA THR A 224 28.60 5.17 21.28
C THR A 224 27.59 4.29 22.02
N SER A 225 28.06 3.43 22.92
CA SER A 225 27.21 2.43 23.61
C SER A 225 27.41 2.37 25.12
N ASP A 226 28.48 3.00 25.63
CA ASP A 226 28.72 3.11 27.07
C ASP A 226 27.88 4.23 27.69
N LEU A 227 27.54 4.06 28.98
CA LEU A 227 26.65 4.97 29.69
C LEU A 227 27.22 6.38 29.83
N ASP A 228 28.54 6.55 29.98
CA ASP A 228 29.14 7.87 30.16
C ASP A 228 29.08 8.68 28.87
N GLY A 229 29.40 8.04 27.73
CA GLY A 229 29.25 8.61 26.40
C GLY A 229 27.80 8.96 26.07
N LEU A 230 26.87 8.04 26.30
CA LEU A 230 25.43 8.28 26.08
C LEU A 230 24.89 9.39 27.00
N ALA A 231 25.35 9.47 28.26
CA ALA A 231 24.94 10.53 29.18
C ALA A 231 25.50 11.90 28.80
N ALA A 232 26.58 11.96 28.02
CA ALA A 232 27.04 13.21 27.42
C ALA A 232 26.14 13.63 26.25
N ILE A 233 25.70 12.68 25.42
CA ILE A 233 24.79 12.91 24.29
C ILE A 233 23.41 13.38 24.77
N ALA A 234 22.86 12.76 25.82
CA ALA A 234 21.55 13.08 26.40
C ALA A 234 21.42 14.51 26.95
N ARG A 235 22.48 15.33 26.90
CA ARG A 235 22.45 16.74 27.30
C ARG A 235 21.99 17.67 26.18
N TYR A 236 22.06 17.22 24.94
CA TYR A 236 21.75 18.04 23.76
C TYR A 236 20.92 17.30 22.71
N ALA A 237 20.82 15.97 22.76
CA ALA A 237 20.08 15.18 21.78
C ALA A 237 18.99 14.32 22.41
N ASP A 238 17.98 14.00 21.59
CA ASP A 238 16.83 13.19 21.93
C ASP A 238 17.00 11.73 21.47
N TYR A 239 17.80 11.54 20.42
CA TYR A 239 18.06 10.23 19.83
C TYR A 239 19.54 9.99 19.56
N VAL A 240 19.93 8.72 19.52
CA VAL A 240 21.18 8.25 18.92
C VAL A 240 20.90 7.45 17.66
N GLY A 241 21.68 7.67 16.61
CA GLY A 241 21.61 6.90 15.37
C GLY A 241 22.87 6.06 15.19
N PRO A 242 22.93 4.82 15.70
CA PRO A 242 24.08 3.95 15.50
C PRO A 242 23.99 3.18 14.19
N SER A 243 25.11 2.60 13.76
CA SER A 243 25.06 1.51 12.79
C SER A 243 24.26 0.33 13.39
N LYS A 244 23.41 -0.31 12.58
CA LYS A 244 22.70 -1.55 12.97
C LYS A 244 23.63 -2.64 13.51
N ASP A 245 24.87 -2.67 13.03
CA ASP A 245 25.89 -3.64 13.45
C ASP A 245 26.48 -3.35 14.83
N ALA A 246 26.28 -2.13 15.36
CA ALA A 246 26.62 -1.78 16.74
C ALA A 246 25.55 -2.25 17.74
N ILE A 247 24.39 -2.71 17.25
CA ILE A 247 23.30 -3.27 18.05
C ILE A 247 23.38 -4.79 18.03
N ARG A 248 23.31 -5.41 16.85
CA ARG A 248 23.38 -6.87 16.68
C ARG A 248 24.77 -7.24 16.16
N LEU A 249 25.58 -7.87 17.02
CA LEU A 249 27.00 -8.06 16.74
C LEU A 249 27.22 -9.17 15.72
N ARG A 250 28.12 -8.91 14.77
CA ARG A 250 28.48 -9.82 13.68
C ARG A 250 29.97 -10.06 13.60
N GLU A 251 30.33 -11.23 13.08
CA GLU A 251 31.70 -11.62 12.78
C GLU A 251 31.87 -11.89 11.29
N ARG A 252 33.11 -11.72 10.80
CA ARG A 252 33.43 -11.94 9.39
C ARG A 252 33.55 -13.44 9.11
N LEU A 253 32.97 -13.89 8.01
CA LEU A 253 33.09 -15.26 7.51
C LEU A 253 34.49 -15.49 6.90
N GLU A 254 35.01 -16.71 7.05
CA GLU A 254 36.24 -17.13 6.35
C GLU A 254 36.01 -17.22 4.84
N THR A 255 34.84 -17.70 4.43
CA THR A 255 34.40 -17.82 3.04
C THR A 255 33.04 -17.14 2.89
N PRO A 256 32.88 -16.18 1.96
CA PRO A 256 31.58 -15.57 1.67
C PRO A 256 30.55 -16.61 1.20
N VAL A 257 29.27 -16.29 1.37
CA VAL A 257 28.14 -17.14 0.94
C VAL A 257 27.35 -16.46 -0.18
N ASP A 258 27.02 -17.27 -1.18
CA ASP A 258 26.07 -17.00 -2.26
C ASP A 258 24.73 -17.62 -1.83
N ALA A 259 23.79 -16.76 -1.48
CA ALA A 259 22.48 -17.04 -0.92
C ALA A 259 21.37 -17.00 -1.99
N ASP A 260 21.53 -16.24 -3.07
CA ASP A 260 20.55 -16.14 -4.15
C ASP A 260 20.83 -17.08 -5.33
N GLY A 261 22.01 -17.70 -5.36
CA GLY A 261 22.41 -18.72 -6.32
C GLY A 261 22.84 -18.15 -7.66
N ASP A 262 23.20 -16.87 -7.72
CA ASP A 262 23.63 -16.20 -8.96
C ASP A 262 25.09 -16.52 -9.34
N GLY A 263 25.83 -17.20 -8.46
CA GLY A 263 27.23 -17.60 -8.63
C GLY A 263 28.24 -16.59 -8.06
N VAL A 264 27.78 -15.53 -7.40
CA VAL A 264 28.58 -14.50 -6.73
C VAL A 264 28.28 -14.57 -5.23
N ALA A 265 29.32 -14.75 -4.42
CA ALA A 265 29.14 -14.84 -2.97
C ALA A 265 29.35 -13.46 -2.32
N GLU A 266 28.28 -12.76 -1.94
CA GLU A 266 28.36 -11.42 -1.35
C GLU A 266 28.14 -11.37 0.16
N ILE A 267 27.53 -12.39 0.79
CA ILE A 267 27.36 -12.41 2.25
C ILE A 267 28.71 -12.65 2.93
N ASN A 268 29.23 -11.62 3.60
CA ASN A 268 30.54 -11.63 4.24
C ASN A 268 30.50 -11.83 5.77
N PHE A 269 29.32 -11.81 6.39
CA PHE A 269 29.19 -11.77 7.84
C PHE A 269 28.16 -12.79 8.37
N ARG A 270 28.35 -13.20 9.63
CA ARG A 270 27.39 -13.96 10.41
C ARG A 270 27.10 -13.26 11.72
N LEU A 271 25.84 -13.31 12.15
CA LEU A 271 25.44 -12.87 13.48
C LEU A 271 26.02 -13.79 14.56
N THR A 272 26.64 -13.18 15.57
CA THR A 272 27.19 -13.91 16.73
C THR A 272 26.10 -14.42 17.68
N GLY A 273 24.89 -13.88 17.57
CA GLY A 273 23.81 -14.04 18.55
C GLY A 273 23.89 -13.07 19.73
N GLU A 274 24.97 -12.30 19.85
CA GLU A 274 25.12 -11.28 20.90
C GLU A 274 24.42 -9.97 20.51
N VAL A 275 23.75 -9.36 21.49
CA VAL A 275 23.12 -8.05 21.38
C VAL A 275 23.83 -7.07 22.32
N SER A 276 24.23 -5.93 21.77
CA SER A 276 24.85 -4.83 22.50
C SER A 276 23.88 -4.22 23.53
N PRO A 277 24.35 -3.75 24.69
CA PRO A 277 23.51 -3.07 25.67
C PRO A 277 23.09 -1.65 25.24
N LEU A 278 23.47 -1.20 24.04
CA LEU A 278 23.25 0.17 23.55
C LEU A 278 21.80 0.64 23.73
N VAL A 279 20.82 -0.12 23.23
CA VAL A 279 19.40 0.30 23.28
C VAL A 279 18.93 0.50 24.71
N GLY A 280 19.12 -0.51 25.56
CA GLY A 280 18.73 -0.41 26.97
C GLY A 280 19.53 0.63 27.77
N ASN A 281 20.76 0.97 27.38
CA ASN A 281 21.52 2.05 28.00
C ASN A 281 21.05 3.43 27.56
N ALA A 282 20.72 3.61 26.28
CA ALA A 282 20.15 4.85 25.74
C ALA A 282 18.79 5.13 26.40
N HIS A 283 17.91 4.12 26.48
CA HIS A 283 16.59 4.26 27.11
C HIS A 283 16.65 4.66 28.59
N LYS A 284 17.62 4.16 29.36
CA LYS A 284 17.82 4.58 30.78
C LYS A 284 18.13 6.07 30.93
N LEU A 285 18.62 6.69 29.86
CA LEU A 285 18.99 8.10 29.80
C LEU A 285 17.93 8.93 29.07
N GLY A 286 16.82 8.33 28.64
CA GLY A 286 15.76 9.00 27.89
C GLY A 286 16.09 9.25 26.42
N LEU A 287 17.12 8.59 25.87
CA LEU A 287 17.50 8.67 24.46
C LEU A 287 16.82 7.58 23.65
N GLY A 288 16.12 7.96 22.59
CA GLY A 288 15.68 7.00 21.58
C GLY A 288 16.82 6.52 20.68
N VAL A 289 16.62 5.44 19.94
CA VAL A 289 17.62 4.78 19.10
C VAL A 289 17.07 4.56 17.70
N ILE A 290 17.75 5.10 16.69
CA ILE A 290 17.33 5.03 15.29
C ILE A 290 18.48 4.47 14.43
N PRO A 291 18.67 3.14 14.34
CA PRO A 291 19.78 2.56 13.60
C PRO A 291 19.73 2.78 12.09
N TYR A 292 20.92 2.85 11.48
CA TYR A 292 21.13 2.83 10.03
C TYR A 292 22.08 1.71 9.59
N THR A 293 22.03 1.18 8.37
CA THR A 293 20.93 1.21 7.41
C THR A 293 20.59 -0.24 7.09
N VAL A 294 19.32 -0.62 7.17
CA VAL A 294 18.88 -1.95 6.74
C VAL A 294 18.68 -1.95 5.22
N ARG A 295 19.22 -2.97 4.56
CA ARG A 295 19.29 -3.08 3.10
C ARG A 295 18.94 -4.48 2.63
N ALA A 296 18.24 -4.57 1.51
CA ALA A 296 17.80 -5.83 0.94
C ALA A 296 18.86 -6.52 0.08
N GLU A 297 19.88 -5.82 -0.40
CA GLU A 297 20.88 -6.42 -1.30
C GLU A 297 21.79 -7.40 -0.55
N GLU A 298 22.18 -8.47 -1.22
CA GLU A 298 22.85 -9.63 -0.62
C GLU A 298 24.09 -9.24 0.19
N GLY A 299 24.95 -8.40 -0.39
CA GLY A 299 26.20 -7.95 0.24
C GLY A 299 26.04 -7.20 1.57
N PHE A 300 24.85 -6.72 1.91
CA PHE A 300 24.57 -6.05 3.18
C PHE A 300 23.95 -6.95 4.25
N ARG A 301 23.52 -8.17 3.86
CA ARG A 301 22.92 -9.17 4.75
C ARG A 301 23.99 -9.91 5.56
N ALA A 302 23.51 -10.66 6.55
CA ALA A 302 24.33 -11.56 7.35
C ALA A 302 23.67 -12.94 7.43
N LEU A 303 24.46 -13.97 7.73
CA LEU A 303 23.91 -15.26 8.12
C LEU A 303 23.38 -15.22 9.56
N ASN A 304 22.27 -15.89 9.80
CA ASN A 304 21.81 -16.26 11.13
C ASN A 304 22.79 -17.26 11.78
N PRO A 305 22.73 -17.45 13.12
CA PRO A 305 23.59 -18.41 13.81
C PRO A 305 23.43 -19.87 13.32
N ASP A 306 22.28 -20.21 12.75
CA ASP A 306 22.01 -21.51 12.12
C ASP A 306 22.65 -21.68 10.73
N GLY A 307 23.26 -20.61 10.19
CA GLY A 307 23.93 -20.58 8.91
C GLY A 307 23.04 -20.17 7.73
N MET A 308 21.74 -19.92 7.94
CA MET A 308 20.84 -19.48 6.88
C MET A 308 20.94 -17.96 6.65
N PRO A 309 20.82 -17.46 5.42
CA PRO A 309 20.79 -16.01 5.13
C PRO A 309 19.63 -15.31 5.85
N GLN A 310 19.91 -14.22 6.56
CA GLN A 310 18.90 -13.36 7.15
C GLN A 310 18.26 -12.48 6.07
N THR A 311 16.93 -12.36 6.04
CA THR A 311 16.24 -11.38 5.19
C THR A 311 16.26 -9.99 5.81
N ALA A 312 16.11 -8.93 5.00
CA ALA A 312 15.97 -7.57 5.52
C ALA A 312 14.77 -7.42 6.47
N GLU A 313 13.64 -8.07 6.16
CA GLU A 313 12.44 -8.08 7.03
C GLU A 313 12.75 -8.68 8.41
N GLN A 314 13.45 -9.82 8.45
CA GLN A 314 13.88 -10.45 9.71
C GLN A 314 14.87 -9.56 10.49
N GLU A 315 15.73 -8.81 9.81
CA GLU A 315 16.63 -7.86 10.46
C GLU A 315 15.86 -6.70 11.07
N ILE A 316 14.89 -6.14 10.35
CA ILE A 316 14.01 -5.06 10.82
C ILE A 316 13.21 -5.52 12.03
N GLN A 317 12.50 -6.64 11.95
CA GLN A 317 11.72 -7.19 13.06
C GLN A 317 12.58 -7.44 14.30
N ALA A 318 13.81 -7.93 14.11
CA ALA A 318 14.74 -8.12 15.22
C ALA A 318 15.15 -6.80 15.89
N LEU A 319 15.28 -5.71 15.13
CA LEU A 319 15.56 -4.37 15.67
C LEU A 319 14.33 -3.79 16.39
N ILE A 320 13.14 -3.92 15.81
CA ILE A 320 11.87 -3.50 16.43
C ILE A 320 11.69 -4.19 17.79
N ALA A 321 11.93 -5.51 17.85
CA ALA A 321 11.84 -6.27 19.10
C ALA A 321 12.79 -5.78 20.20
N LEU A 322 13.93 -5.17 19.83
CA LEU A 322 14.89 -4.59 20.77
C LEU A 322 14.46 -3.22 21.31
N GLY A 323 13.39 -2.62 20.76
CA GLY A 323 12.85 -1.34 21.22
C GLY A 323 13.48 -0.12 20.56
N VAL A 324 13.96 -0.22 19.32
CA VAL A 324 14.41 0.96 18.58
C VAL A 324 13.22 1.87 18.26
N GLU A 325 13.40 3.19 18.31
CA GLU A 325 12.37 4.22 18.05
C GLU A 325 12.13 4.46 16.55
N GLY A 326 13.04 3.99 15.71
CA GLY A 326 12.90 4.04 14.27
C GLY A 326 14.05 3.31 13.59
N LEU A 327 14.06 3.27 12.26
CA LEU A 327 15.19 2.73 11.50
C LEU A 327 15.25 3.31 10.11
N PHE A 328 16.46 3.43 9.59
CA PHE A 328 16.74 3.84 8.22
C PHE A 328 16.80 2.63 7.30
N THR A 329 16.06 2.66 6.19
CA THR A 329 16.14 1.64 5.13
C THR A 329 16.10 2.25 3.73
N ASP A 330 16.82 1.61 2.80
CA ASP A 330 16.82 1.97 1.38
C ASP A 330 15.59 1.40 0.65
N GLN A 331 14.86 0.46 1.28
CA GLN A 331 13.65 -0.19 0.77
C GLN A 331 12.44 0.11 1.70
N PRO A 332 11.80 1.28 1.55
CA PRO A 332 10.72 1.73 2.43
C PRO A 332 9.54 0.75 2.53
N ASP A 333 9.18 0.10 1.43
CA ASP A 333 8.14 -0.92 1.34
C ASP A 333 8.44 -2.15 2.20
N LEU A 334 9.69 -2.62 2.22
CA LEU A 334 10.12 -3.73 3.09
C LEU A 334 10.11 -3.31 4.56
N GLY A 335 10.49 -2.07 4.86
CA GLY A 335 10.39 -1.53 6.22
C GLY A 335 8.94 -1.47 6.71
N GLN A 336 8.04 -0.97 5.88
CA GLN A 336 6.61 -0.96 6.16
C GLN A 336 6.04 -2.38 6.28
N LYS A 337 6.42 -3.30 5.40
CA LYS A 337 6.01 -4.70 5.48
C LYS A 337 6.51 -5.37 6.76
N ALA A 338 7.74 -5.13 7.17
CA ALA A 338 8.31 -5.71 8.39
C ALA A 338 7.69 -5.13 9.66
N LEU A 339 7.39 -3.83 9.68
CA LEU A 339 6.62 -3.18 10.75
C LEU A 339 5.20 -3.72 10.81
N ARG A 340 4.52 -3.84 9.66
CA ARG A 340 3.20 -4.49 9.56
C ARG A 340 3.26 -5.91 10.10
N GLY A 341 4.21 -6.73 9.65
CA GLY A 341 4.42 -8.09 10.17
C GLY A 341 4.78 -8.16 11.66
N TYR A 342 5.13 -7.04 12.30
CA TYR A 342 5.31 -6.95 13.76
C TYR A 342 4.04 -6.46 14.47
N LEU A 343 3.24 -5.62 13.82
CA LEU A 343 1.95 -5.11 14.28
C LEU A 343 0.83 -6.16 14.15
N THR A 344 0.90 -6.99 13.11
CA THR A 344 0.05 -8.17 12.97
C THR A 344 0.46 -9.18 14.02
N SER A 345 -0.39 -9.37 15.03
CA SER A 345 -0.43 -10.65 15.69
C SER A 345 -0.78 -11.67 14.62
N ASP A 346 0.19 -12.39 14.06
CA ASP A 346 -0.13 -13.63 13.37
C ASP A 346 -0.94 -14.45 14.37
N ALA A 347 -2.23 -14.57 14.09
CA ALA A 347 -3.08 -15.49 14.80
C ALA A 347 -2.44 -16.88 14.68
N THR A 348 -2.54 -17.60 15.77
CA THR A 348 -2.06 -18.96 15.86
C THR A 348 -2.87 -19.85 14.91
N PRO A 349 -2.44 -21.09 14.63
CA PRO A 349 -3.24 -22.03 13.83
C PRO A 349 -4.55 -22.54 14.50
N GLY A 350 -5.16 -21.77 15.41
CA GLY A 350 -6.46 -22.11 16.00
C GLY A 350 -7.30 -20.86 16.23
N ASP A 351 -8.56 -21.05 16.62
CA ASP A 351 -9.57 -19.98 16.70
C ASP A 351 -9.10 -18.72 17.46
N ASP A 352 -8.92 -17.64 16.72
CA ASP A 352 -8.37 -16.38 17.19
C ASP A 352 -9.36 -15.22 17.05
N ARG A 353 -9.10 -14.16 17.81
CA ARG A 353 -9.85 -12.91 17.72
C ARG A 353 -8.89 -11.74 17.63
N VAL A 354 -8.87 -11.08 16.48
CA VAL A 354 -7.95 -9.98 16.17
C VAL A 354 -8.75 -8.71 15.91
N THR A 355 -8.26 -7.58 16.39
CA THR A 355 -8.91 -6.27 16.21
C THR A 355 -7.83 -5.27 15.80
N GLY A 356 -8.04 -4.61 14.67
CA GLY A 356 -7.23 -3.53 14.16
C GLY A 356 -7.40 -2.24 14.95
N THR A 357 -6.99 -1.16 14.33
CA THR A 357 -6.86 0.19 14.84
C THR A 357 -7.81 1.12 14.07
N ASP A 358 -7.69 2.42 14.30
CA ASP A 358 -8.49 3.44 13.60
C ASP A 358 -7.79 3.89 12.28
N GLY A 359 -6.86 3.10 11.75
CA GLY A 359 -6.15 3.39 10.50
C GLY A 359 -5.94 2.13 9.68
N ILE A 360 -5.32 2.26 8.50
CA ILE A 360 -5.16 1.13 7.56
C ILE A 360 -4.45 -0.07 8.23
N ASP A 361 -5.19 -1.17 8.35
CA ASP A 361 -4.76 -2.42 8.94
C ASP A 361 -4.68 -3.55 7.91
N PHE A 362 -3.81 -4.51 8.21
CA PHE A 362 -3.68 -5.76 7.46
C PHE A 362 -3.78 -6.89 8.48
N ILE A 363 -4.82 -7.70 8.45
CA ILE A 363 -5.09 -8.71 9.47
C ILE A 363 -5.18 -10.09 8.80
N TYR A 364 -4.50 -11.09 9.38
CA TYR A 364 -4.56 -12.48 8.93
C TYR A 364 -4.90 -13.42 10.10
N GLY A 365 -5.97 -14.21 9.94
CA GLY A 365 -6.44 -15.22 10.92
C GLY A 365 -5.62 -16.50 10.90
N GLY A 366 -5.18 -16.94 9.71
CA GLY A 366 -4.32 -18.10 9.59
C GLY A 366 -5.14 -19.37 9.45
N GLY A 367 -5.34 -20.10 10.54
CA GLY A 367 -6.19 -21.29 10.49
C GLY A 367 -6.95 -21.48 11.79
N GLY A 368 -8.11 -22.11 11.73
CA GLY A 368 -9.07 -22.10 12.84
C GLY A 368 -10.29 -21.26 12.48
N ASP A 369 -11.30 -21.23 13.36
CA ASP A 369 -12.49 -20.40 13.13
C ASP A 369 -12.27 -19.01 13.77
N ASP A 370 -11.85 -18.03 12.98
CA ASP A 370 -11.35 -16.74 13.45
C ASP A 370 -12.38 -15.62 13.44
N VAL A 371 -12.13 -14.58 14.24
CA VAL A 371 -12.93 -13.34 14.21
C VAL A 371 -12.04 -12.11 14.10
N LEU A 372 -12.08 -11.44 12.95
CA LEU A 372 -11.23 -10.31 12.59
C LEU A 372 -12.08 -9.02 12.49
N PHE A 373 -11.55 -7.91 13.01
CA PHE A 373 -12.16 -6.58 12.94
C PHE A 373 -11.13 -5.60 12.41
N GLY A 374 -11.41 -4.90 11.31
CA GLY A 374 -10.56 -3.86 10.73
C GLY A 374 -10.58 -2.61 11.60
N GLY A 375 -11.72 -1.91 11.63
CA GLY A 375 -11.90 -0.70 12.42
C GLY A 375 -12.24 0.48 11.51
N ASP A 376 -11.56 1.61 11.71
CA ASP A 376 -11.66 2.73 10.77
C ASP A 376 -10.43 2.66 9.83
N GLY A 377 -10.57 3.06 8.57
CA GLY A 377 -9.48 3.05 7.58
C GLY A 377 -9.70 2.02 6.46
N ASP A 378 -8.92 2.12 5.39
CA ASP A 378 -9.02 1.20 4.25
C ASP A 378 -8.23 -0.09 4.53
N ASP A 379 -8.88 -1.11 5.06
CA ASP A 379 -8.25 -2.29 5.65
C ASP A 379 -8.15 -3.49 4.70
N VAL A 380 -7.31 -4.45 5.07
CA VAL A 380 -7.22 -5.75 4.41
C VAL A 380 -7.29 -6.88 5.42
N LEU A 381 -8.38 -7.64 5.41
CA LEU A 381 -8.60 -8.77 6.31
C LEU A 381 -8.57 -10.08 5.53
N ARG A 382 -7.93 -11.10 6.08
CA ARG A 382 -7.88 -12.44 5.50
C ARG A 382 -8.11 -13.50 6.57
N GLY A 383 -9.15 -14.32 6.41
CA GLY A 383 -9.52 -15.41 7.31
C GLY A 383 -8.46 -16.52 7.28
N GLY A 384 -8.41 -17.26 6.17
CA GLY A 384 -7.46 -18.36 5.98
C GLY A 384 -8.20 -19.69 5.92
N ASP A 385 -7.73 -20.69 6.67
CA ASP A 385 -8.41 -21.99 6.75
C ASP A 385 -9.42 -21.99 7.91
N GLY A 386 -10.72 -22.18 7.68
CA GLY A 386 -11.68 -22.36 8.76
C GLY A 386 -13.04 -21.75 8.49
N LYS A 387 -13.80 -21.42 9.54
CA LYS A 387 -15.06 -20.68 9.41
C LYS A 387 -14.92 -19.33 10.06
N ASP A 388 -14.53 -18.37 9.25
CA ASP A 388 -14.08 -17.09 9.71
C ASP A 388 -15.20 -16.06 9.70
N ARG A 389 -15.01 -15.05 10.54
CA ARG A 389 -15.87 -13.87 10.58
C ARG A 389 -15.02 -12.62 10.49
N LEU A 390 -15.15 -11.90 9.37
CA LEU A 390 -14.42 -10.67 9.08
C LEU A 390 -15.38 -9.49 9.08
N LEU A 391 -15.00 -8.40 9.75
CA LEU A 391 -15.70 -7.11 9.70
C LEU A 391 -14.69 -6.05 9.27
N GLY A 392 -14.94 -5.38 8.14
CA GLY A 392 -14.13 -4.29 7.61
C GLY A 392 -14.21 -3.07 8.52
N GLY A 393 -15.37 -2.43 8.52
CA GLY A 393 -15.67 -1.28 9.38
C GLY A 393 -15.92 -0.03 8.55
N ASP A 394 -15.37 1.10 8.94
CA ASP A 394 -15.49 2.36 8.19
C ASP A 394 -14.28 2.50 7.25
N GLY A 395 -14.46 2.48 5.92
CA GLY A 395 -13.34 2.61 4.98
C GLY A 395 -13.58 1.86 3.69
N ALA A 396 -12.63 1.91 2.75
CA ALA A 396 -12.69 1.06 1.56
C ALA A 396 -11.87 -0.21 1.78
N ASP A 397 -12.52 -1.27 2.22
CA ASP A 397 -11.91 -2.48 2.75
C ASP A 397 -11.77 -3.60 1.72
N ARG A 398 -10.84 -4.53 1.99
CA ARG A 398 -10.71 -5.79 1.24
C ARG A 398 -10.72 -6.98 2.18
N LEU A 399 -11.76 -7.81 2.07
CA LEU A 399 -11.95 -8.99 2.91
C LEU A 399 -11.82 -10.27 2.08
N PHE A 400 -11.07 -11.24 2.60
CA PHE A 400 -10.85 -12.55 1.98
C PHE A 400 -11.20 -13.64 3.00
N GLY A 401 -12.22 -14.46 2.73
CA GLY A 401 -12.54 -15.64 3.55
C GLY A 401 -11.48 -16.73 3.39
N ASP A 402 -11.14 -17.01 2.13
CA ASP A 402 -10.25 -18.09 1.69
C ASP A 402 -10.93 -19.47 1.74
N ALA A 403 -10.63 -20.33 2.72
CA ALA A 403 -11.11 -21.70 2.72
C ALA A 403 -12.05 -22.00 3.89
N GLY A 404 -13.31 -22.28 3.58
CA GLY A 404 -14.33 -22.78 4.49
C GLY A 404 -15.63 -21.98 4.40
N ASP A 405 -16.48 -22.04 5.44
CA ASP A 405 -17.80 -21.39 5.35
C ASP A 405 -17.78 -20.06 6.12
N ASP A 406 -17.48 -18.97 5.43
CA ASP A 406 -17.09 -17.70 6.02
C ASP A 406 -18.23 -16.68 6.09
N ARG A 407 -18.00 -15.63 6.87
CA ARG A 407 -18.89 -14.46 6.99
C ARG A 407 -18.11 -13.17 6.90
N LEU A 408 -18.33 -12.42 5.83
CA LEU A 408 -17.64 -11.17 5.54
C LEU A 408 -18.66 -10.02 5.57
N PHE A 409 -18.32 -8.94 6.26
CA PHE A 409 -19.11 -7.72 6.37
C PHE A 409 -18.21 -6.52 6.01
N GLY A 410 -18.51 -5.79 4.93
CA GLY A 410 -17.80 -4.55 4.56
C GLY A 410 -18.10 -3.43 5.56
N GLU A 411 -19.39 -3.27 5.87
CA GLU A 411 -19.95 -2.22 6.72
C GLU A 411 -20.08 -0.88 5.99
N ALA A 412 -19.21 0.12 6.17
CA ALA A 412 -19.39 1.43 5.54
C ALA A 412 -18.21 1.78 4.64
N GLY A 413 -18.46 1.98 3.34
CA GLY A 413 -17.48 2.50 2.41
C GLY A 413 -17.57 1.88 1.03
N HIS A 414 -16.45 1.56 0.40
CA HIS A 414 -16.47 1.00 -0.96
C HIS A 414 -15.62 -0.26 -0.97
N ASP A 415 -16.26 -1.38 -0.70
CA ASP A 415 -15.60 -2.58 -0.24
C ASP A 415 -15.44 -3.63 -1.34
N ALA A 416 -14.48 -4.53 -1.12
CA ALA A 416 -14.24 -5.70 -1.95
C ALA A 416 -14.19 -6.97 -1.09
N LEU A 417 -15.21 -7.82 -1.20
CA LEU A 417 -15.36 -9.05 -0.43
C LEU A 417 -15.20 -10.27 -1.34
N TYR A 418 -14.39 -11.22 -0.90
CA TYR A 418 -14.11 -12.48 -1.59
C TYR A 418 -14.32 -13.65 -0.61
N GLY A 419 -15.33 -14.49 -0.86
CA GLY A 419 -15.64 -15.68 -0.04
C GLY A 419 -14.53 -16.72 -0.18
N GLY A 420 -14.43 -17.35 -1.35
CA GLY A 420 -13.38 -18.30 -1.66
C GLY A 420 -13.93 -19.71 -1.90
N GLU A 421 -13.42 -20.71 -1.17
CA GLU A 421 -13.95 -22.08 -1.20
C GLU A 421 -14.92 -22.28 -0.03
N GLY A 422 -16.14 -22.73 -0.27
CA GLY A 422 -17.10 -23.10 0.77
C GLY A 422 -18.42 -22.36 0.63
N ALA A 423 -19.30 -22.48 1.63
CA ALA A 423 -20.63 -21.85 1.56
C ALA A 423 -20.66 -20.55 2.37
N ASP A 424 -20.39 -19.45 1.69
CA ASP A 424 -20.07 -18.15 2.28
C ASP A 424 -21.28 -17.23 2.43
N ARG A 425 -21.10 -16.22 3.30
CA ARG A 425 -22.04 -15.10 3.44
C ARG A 425 -21.29 -13.78 3.37
N LEU A 426 -21.59 -13.00 2.35
CA LEU A 426 -21.00 -11.69 2.12
C LEU A 426 -22.09 -10.62 2.22
N ASP A 427 -21.76 -9.51 2.87
CA ASP A 427 -22.63 -8.35 3.09
C ASP A 427 -21.77 -7.09 2.85
N GLY A 428 -22.04 -6.35 1.78
CA GLY A 428 -21.30 -5.14 1.39
C GLY A 428 -21.54 -4.03 2.39
N GLY A 429 -22.80 -3.61 2.51
CA GLY A 429 -23.24 -2.62 3.48
C GLY A 429 -23.58 -1.29 2.82
N ASP A 430 -23.01 -0.20 3.31
CA ASP A 430 -23.20 1.13 2.72
C ASP A 430 -22.08 1.42 1.70
N GLY A 431 -22.45 1.74 0.46
CA GLY A 431 -21.63 2.26 -0.63
C GLY A 431 -21.56 1.33 -1.83
N ASP A 432 -20.84 1.74 -2.89
CA ASP A 432 -20.71 0.95 -4.13
C ASP A 432 -19.68 -0.18 -3.96
N ASP A 433 -20.14 -1.42 -3.77
CA ASP A 433 -19.35 -2.58 -3.35
C ASP A 433 -19.09 -3.62 -4.46
N ARG A 434 -18.11 -4.50 -4.21
CA ARG A 434 -17.81 -5.67 -5.04
C ARG A 434 -17.77 -6.94 -4.22
N LEU A 435 -18.66 -7.88 -4.53
CA LEU A 435 -18.77 -9.16 -3.82
C LEU A 435 -18.54 -10.32 -4.80
N ASN A 436 -17.73 -11.29 -4.38
CA ASN A 436 -17.48 -12.54 -5.10
C ASN A 436 -17.61 -13.73 -4.14
N GLY A 437 -18.59 -14.60 -4.37
CA GLY A 437 -18.81 -15.81 -3.56
C GLY A 437 -17.68 -16.81 -3.75
N GLY A 438 -17.47 -17.23 -4.99
CA GLY A 438 -16.37 -18.11 -5.36
C GLY A 438 -16.89 -19.51 -5.69
N ALA A 439 -16.56 -20.50 -4.88
CA ALA A 439 -16.97 -21.88 -5.08
C ALA A 439 -17.78 -22.38 -3.90
N GLY A 440 -19.03 -22.76 -4.13
CA GLY A 440 -19.94 -23.29 -3.12
C GLY A 440 -21.33 -22.68 -3.24
N ASP A 441 -22.21 -22.96 -2.29
CA ASP A 441 -23.57 -22.40 -2.32
C ASP A 441 -23.60 -21.12 -1.48
N ASP A 442 -23.40 -19.97 -2.11
CA ASP A 442 -23.12 -18.69 -1.45
C ASP A 442 -24.36 -17.80 -1.27
N ARG A 443 -24.23 -16.82 -0.37
CA ARG A 443 -25.19 -15.73 -0.21
C ARG A 443 -24.51 -14.38 -0.17
N LEU A 444 -24.85 -13.52 -1.13
CA LEU A 444 -24.30 -12.17 -1.27
C LEU A 444 -25.42 -11.14 -1.10
N LEU A 445 -25.15 -10.09 -0.33
CA LEU A 445 -26.00 -8.92 -0.13
C LEU A 445 -25.19 -7.67 -0.48
N GLY A 446 -25.63 -6.90 -1.49
CA GLY A 446 -25.00 -5.64 -1.90
C GLY A 446 -25.17 -4.58 -0.83
N GLY A 447 -26.41 -4.18 -0.61
CA GLY A 447 -26.78 -3.24 0.44
C GLY A 447 -27.21 -1.92 -0.19
N ALA A 448 -26.62 -0.81 0.24
CA ALA A 448 -26.97 0.51 -0.26
C ALA A 448 -25.88 1.06 -1.17
N GLY A 449 -26.11 1.15 -2.47
CA GLY A 449 -25.08 1.59 -3.41
C GLY A 449 -25.27 0.93 -4.76
N ASN A 450 -24.41 1.23 -5.73
CA ASN A 450 -24.44 0.54 -7.02
C ASN A 450 -23.41 -0.58 -7.01
N ASP A 451 -23.88 -1.79 -6.74
CA ASP A 451 -23.04 -2.92 -6.39
C ASP A 451 -22.76 -3.85 -7.56
N ALA A 452 -21.70 -4.64 -7.42
CA ALA A 452 -21.36 -5.71 -8.34
C ALA A 452 -21.19 -7.03 -7.58
N LEU A 453 -22.13 -7.96 -7.79
CA LEU A 453 -22.19 -9.26 -7.13
C LEU A 453 -21.95 -10.38 -8.16
N TYR A 454 -21.05 -11.30 -7.82
CA TYR A 454 -20.75 -12.50 -8.60
C TYR A 454 -20.85 -13.73 -7.70
N GLY A 455 -21.78 -14.65 -7.98
CA GLY A 455 -21.98 -15.89 -7.22
C GLY A 455 -20.79 -16.84 -7.40
N GLY A 456 -20.60 -17.33 -8.62
CA GLY A 456 -19.49 -18.19 -8.97
C GLY A 456 -19.98 -19.61 -9.30
N ASP A 457 -19.31 -20.63 -8.76
CA ASP A 457 -19.71 -22.01 -8.94
C ASP A 457 -20.62 -22.45 -7.78
N GLY A 458 -21.84 -22.90 -8.04
CA GLY A 458 -22.71 -23.49 -7.02
C GLY A 458 -24.15 -22.99 -7.12
N ARG A 459 -24.94 -23.16 -6.05
CA ARG A 459 -26.29 -22.59 -6.00
C ARG A 459 -26.29 -21.34 -5.14
N ASP A 460 -26.28 -20.20 -5.78
CA ASP A 460 -26.06 -18.92 -5.12
C ASP A 460 -27.35 -18.13 -4.92
N ARG A 461 -27.29 -17.20 -3.97
CA ARG A 461 -28.34 -16.21 -3.73
C ARG A 461 -27.74 -14.81 -3.67
N LEU A 462 -28.08 -14.00 -4.65
CA LEU A 462 -27.59 -12.63 -4.79
C LEU A 462 -28.77 -11.66 -4.61
N TYR A 463 -28.53 -10.61 -3.82
CA TYR A 463 -29.48 -9.55 -3.53
C TYR A 463 -28.77 -8.20 -3.73
N GLY A 464 -29.20 -7.38 -4.69
CA GLY A 464 -28.63 -6.05 -4.94
C GLY A 464 -29.04 -5.04 -3.85
N ASP A 465 -30.32 -5.06 -3.50
CA ASP A 465 -30.98 -4.13 -2.56
C ASP A 465 -31.13 -2.71 -3.15
N ASP A 466 -30.55 -1.66 -2.57
CA ASP A 466 -30.82 -0.28 -2.96
C ASP A 466 -29.76 0.21 -3.97
N GLY A 467 -30.10 0.39 -5.25
CA GLY A 467 -29.19 1.01 -6.22
C GLY A 467 -29.32 0.51 -7.66
N ASN A 468 -28.32 0.76 -8.51
CA ASN A 468 -28.32 0.21 -9.87
C ASN A 468 -27.25 -0.87 -9.98
N ASP A 469 -27.65 -2.10 -9.74
CA ASP A 469 -26.75 -3.18 -9.42
C ASP A 469 -26.43 -4.07 -10.62
N ARG A 470 -25.35 -4.83 -10.48
CA ARG A 470 -24.96 -5.89 -11.42
C ARG A 470 -24.83 -7.19 -10.67
N LEU A 471 -25.69 -8.14 -11.00
CA LEU A 471 -25.72 -9.48 -10.41
C LEU A 471 -25.42 -10.52 -11.49
N GLU A 472 -24.47 -11.40 -11.23
CA GLU A 472 -24.13 -12.55 -12.07
C GLU A 472 -24.09 -13.82 -11.22
N GLY A 473 -24.98 -14.79 -11.52
CA GLY A 473 -25.08 -16.05 -10.77
C GLY A 473 -23.87 -16.94 -11.02
N GLY A 474 -23.57 -17.20 -12.29
CA GLY A 474 -22.42 -18.00 -12.69
C GLY A 474 -22.86 -19.41 -13.07
N GLY A 475 -22.31 -20.43 -12.41
CA GLY A 475 -22.61 -21.82 -12.70
C GLY A 475 -23.48 -22.46 -11.63
N GLY A 476 -24.73 -22.77 -11.93
CA GLY A 476 -25.58 -23.62 -11.09
C GLY A 476 -27.05 -23.28 -11.16
N GLY A 477 -27.73 -23.05 -10.04
CA GLY A 477 -29.20 -22.95 -10.04
C GLY A 477 -29.67 -21.80 -9.20
N ASP A 478 -29.38 -20.60 -9.66
CA ASP A 478 -29.18 -19.43 -8.83
C ASP A 478 -30.46 -18.64 -8.59
N ARG A 479 -30.43 -17.81 -7.55
CA ARG A 479 -31.48 -16.84 -7.25
C ARG A 479 -30.88 -15.44 -7.21
N LEU A 480 -31.29 -14.60 -8.16
CA LEU A 480 -30.90 -13.20 -8.25
C LEU A 480 -32.12 -12.30 -8.02
N GLU A 481 -31.95 -11.28 -7.19
CA GLU A 481 -32.97 -10.29 -6.84
C GLU A 481 -32.31 -8.91 -6.90
N GLY A 482 -32.71 -8.06 -7.85
CA GLY A 482 -32.12 -6.73 -8.09
C GLY A 482 -32.41 -5.79 -6.93
N GLY A 483 -33.68 -5.43 -6.76
CA GLY A 483 -34.12 -4.57 -5.66
C GLY A 483 -34.66 -3.24 -6.19
N ASP A 484 -34.25 -2.14 -5.56
CA ASP A 484 -34.66 -0.79 -5.92
C ASP A 484 -33.66 -0.17 -6.91
N GLY A 485 -34.03 0.02 -8.17
CA GLY A 485 -33.27 0.79 -9.16
C GLY A 485 -33.22 0.12 -10.53
N ASN A 486 -32.24 0.44 -11.37
CA ASN A 486 -32.18 -0.13 -12.73
C ASN A 486 -31.06 -1.15 -12.82
N ASP A 487 -31.42 -2.41 -12.64
CA ASP A 487 -30.47 -3.49 -12.39
C ASP A 487 -30.13 -4.28 -13.65
N ARG A 488 -29.03 -5.02 -13.56
CA ARG A 488 -28.61 -5.99 -14.57
C ARG A 488 -28.39 -7.34 -13.92
N LEU A 489 -29.21 -8.30 -14.29
CA LEU A 489 -29.17 -9.67 -13.77
C LEU A 489 -28.81 -10.64 -14.89
N LEU A 490 -27.79 -11.46 -14.66
CA LEU A 490 -27.35 -12.56 -15.52
C LEU A 490 -27.37 -13.87 -14.71
N GLY A 491 -28.23 -14.82 -15.04
CA GLY A 491 -28.31 -16.11 -14.35
C GLY A 491 -27.05 -16.94 -14.58
N GLY A 492 -26.78 -17.27 -15.84
CA GLY A 492 -25.58 -17.99 -16.25
C GLY A 492 -25.91 -19.40 -16.72
N ASP A 493 -25.19 -20.40 -16.23
CA ASP A 493 -25.47 -21.80 -16.55
C ASP A 493 -26.42 -22.40 -15.51
N GLY A 494 -27.54 -22.97 -15.96
CA GLY A 494 -28.30 -23.99 -15.24
C GLY A 494 -29.80 -23.74 -15.14
N THR A 495 -30.37 -23.44 -13.98
CA THR A 495 -31.82 -23.18 -13.90
C THR A 495 -32.09 -22.17 -12.82
N ASP A 496 -32.30 -20.94 -13.28
CA ASP A 496 -32.18 -19.78 -12.43
C ASP A 496 -33.52 -19.11 -12.17
N PHE A 497 -33.58 -18.35 -11.09
CA PHE A 497 -34.65 -17.43 -10.77
C PHE A 497 -34.10 -16.01 -10.72
N LEU A 498 -34.60 -15.14 -11.59
CA LEU A 498 -34.24 -13.72 -11.64
C LEU A 498 -35.49 -12.89 -11.33
N TYR A 499 -35.37 -11.94 -10.41
CA TYR A 499 -36.37 -10.92 -10.11
C TYR A 499 -35.73 -9.54 -10.18
N GLY A 500 -36.19 -8.66 -11.08
CA GLY A 500 -35.67 -7.31 -11.26
C GLY A 500 -35.96 -6.44 -10.04
N GLY A 501 -37.24 -6.17 -9.79
CA GLY A 501 -37.66 -5.38 -8.62
C GLY A 501 -38.32 -4.09 -9.06
N ASP A 502 -37.96 -2.97 -8.45
CA ASP A 502 -38.49 -1.66 -8.78
C ASP A 502 -37.55 -0.93 -9.75
N GLY A 503 -37.93 -0.72 -11.01
CA GLY A 503 -37.19 0.19 -11.89
C GLY A 503 -37.23 -0.17 -13.37
N ASN A 504 -36.10 -0.24 -14.07
CA ASN A 504 -36.10 -0.64 -15.47
C ASN A 504 -34.95 -1.60 -15.69
N ASP A 505 -35.26 -2.88 -15.52
CA ASP A 505 -34.23 -3.87 -15.32
C ASP A 505 -33.87 -4.57 -16.61
N ARG A 506 -32.67 -5.14 -16.64
CA ARG A 506 -32.23 -6.03 -17.72
C ARG A 506 -31.97 -7.41 -17.15
N LEU A 507 -32.77 -8.37 -17.56
CA LEU A 507 -32.68 -9.76 -17.12
C LEU A 507 -32.27 -10.67 -18.28
N GLU A 508 -31.24 -11.49 -18.06
CA GLU A 508 -30.74 -12.50 -19.00
C GLU A 508 -30.57 -13.82 -18.24
N GLY A 509 -31.42 -14.81 -18.54
CA GLY A 509 -31.39 -16.10 -17.83
C GLY A 509 -30.08 -16.85 -18.06
N GLY A 510 -29.55 -16.80 -19.28
CA GLY A 510 -28.37 -17.58 -19.67
C GLY A 510 -28.81 -18.91 -20.29
N ALA A 511 -28.06 -19.98 -20.04
CA ALA A 511 -28.35 -21.31 -20.54
C ALA A 511 -29.14 -22.11 -19.51
N GLY A 512 -30.37 -22.53 -19.80
CA GLY A 512 -31.13 -23.19 -18.76
C GLY A 512 -32.59 -23.40 -19.05
N ASN A 513 -33.41 -23.44 -18.00
CA ASN A 513 -34.86 -23.32 -18.14
C ASN A 513 -35.32 -22.36 -17.06
N ASP A 514 -35.13 -21.08 -17.32
CA ASP A 514 -35.09 -20.08 -16.26
C ASP A 514 -36.46 -19.49 -15.98
N ARG A 515 -36.58 -18.88 -14.80
CA ARG A 515 -37.77 -18.11 -14.41
C ARG A 515 -37.37 -16.66 -14.18
N LEU A 516 -37.96 -15.78 -14.99
CA LEU A 516 -37.69 -14.34 -14.96
C LEU A 516 -38.95 -13.59 -14.54
N GLU A 517 -38.79 -12.61 -13.66
CA GLU A 517 -39.81 -11.69 -13.17
C GLU A 517 -39.24 -10.27 -13.23
N GLY A 518 -39.90 -9.37 -13.97
CA GLY A 518 -39.40 -8.00 -14.16
C GLY A 518 -39.65 -7.13 -12.95
N GLY A 519 -40.85 -7.20 -12.38
CA GLY A 519 -41.29 -6.32 -11.31
C GLY A 519 -41.96 -5.04 -11.82
N GLU A 520 -41.71 -3.91 -11.17
CA GLU A 520 -42.27 -2.62 -11.56
C GLU A 520 -41.39 -1.92 -12.59
N GLY A 521 -42.05 -1.30 -13.58
CA GLY A 521 -41.42 -0.38 -14.52
C GLY A 521 -41.27 -0.98 -15.92
N ARG A 522 -40.16 -0.70 -16.63
CA ARG A 522 -40.01 -1.13 -18.04
C ARG A 522 -38.80 -2.02 -18.22
N ASP A 523 -39.07 -3.31 -18.23
CA ASP A 523 -38.00 -4.28 -18.17
C ASP A 523 -37.61 -4.80 -19.55
N ARG A 524 -36.37 -5.24 -19.65
CA ARG A 524 -35.80 -5.88 -20.82
C ARG A 524 -35.38 -7.31 -20.47
N PHE A 525 -36.08 -8.27 -21.04
CA PHE A 525 -35.74 -9.69 -20.98
C PHE A 525 -34.94 -10.08 -22.21
N VAL A 526 -33.75 -10.64 -22.03
CA VAL A 526 -32.78 -10.88 -23.11
C VAL A 526 -32.62 -12.38 -23.32
N PHE A 527 -32.65 -12.81 -24.58
CA PHE A 527 -32.47 -14.22 -24.93
C PHE A 527 -31.52 -14.36 -26.12
N GLY A 528 -30.72 -15.42 -26.10
CA GLY A 528 -29.82 -15.80 -27.17
C GLY A 528 -29.88 -17.29 -27.48
N PRO A 529 -29.26 -17.75 -28.59
CA PRO A 529 -29.23 -19.16 -28.92
C PRO A 529 -28.63 -20.02 -27.80
N GLY A 530 -29.35 -21.06 -27.39
CA GLY A 530 -28.95 -21.95 -26.31
C GLY A 530 -29.52 -21.57 -24.94
N SER A 531 -30.40 -20.57 -24.86
CA SER A 531 -31.04 -20.20 -23.59
C SER A 531 -31.98 -21.27 -23.03
N GLY A 532 -32.49 -22.17 -23.87
CA GLY A 532 -33.38 -23.25 -23.44
C GLY A 532 -34.84 -22.81 -23.27
N ALA A 533 -35.57 -23.41 -22.33
CA ALA A 533 -37.03 -23.25 -22.22
C ALA A 533 -37.44 -22.40 -21.01
N ASP A 534 -37.42 -21.09 -21.20
CA ASP A 534 -37.59 -20.09 -20.15
C ASP A 534 -39.03 -19.66 -19.94
N ARG A 535 -39.28 -19.03 -18.80
CA ARG A 535 -40.59 -18.50 -18.41
C ARG A 535 -40.48 -17.09 -17.85
N ILE A 536 -41.21 -16.17 -18.45
CA ILE A 536 -41.45 -14.82 -17.88
C ILE A 536 -42.79 -14.84 -17.14
N ALA A 537 -42.80 -14.49 -15.86
CA ALA A 537 -44.00 -14.68 -15.03
C ALA A 537 -44.98 -13.50 -15.04
N ASP A 538 -44.52 -12.29 -15.33
CA ASP A 538 -45.24 -11.02 -15.10
C ASP A 538 -45.15 -10.01 -16.25
N PHE A 539 -44.71 -10.43 -17.45
CA PHE A 539 -44.55 -9.56 -18.62
C PHE A 539 -45.74 -8.62 -18.89
N THR A 540 -45.46 -7.32 -18.93
CA THR A 540 -46.42 -6.24 -19.19
C THR A 540 -46.30 -5.72 -20.62
N ALA A 541 -47.19 -6.19 -21.50
CA ALA A 541 -47.21 -5.77 -22.90
C ALA A 541 -47.43 -4.25 -23.06
N GLY A 542 -46.67 -3.64 -23.97
CA GLY A 542 -46.63 -2.20 -24.20
C GLY A 542 -45.60 -1.45 -23.35
N GLU A 543 -45.13 -2.04 -22.25
CA GLU A 543 -44.14 -1.46 -21.33
C GLU A 543 -42.82 -2.23 -21.45
N ASP A 544 -42.84 -3.53 -21.20
CA ASP A 544 -41.68 -4.40 -21.25
C ASP A 544 -41.23 -4.72 -22.68
N ARG A 545 -40.02 -5.25 -22.79
CA ARG A 545 -39.36 -5.62 -24.04
C ARG A 545 -38.70 -6.98 -23.94
N ILE A 546 -38.89 -7.81 -24.96
CA ILE A 546 -38.12 -9.03 -25.17
C ILE A 546 -37.05 -8.74 -26.23
N ASP A 547 -35.78 -8.81 -25.85
CA ASP A 547 -34.63 -8.59 -26.72
C ASP A 547 -34.20 -9.91 -27.36
N LEU A 548 -34.49 -10.03 -28.67
CA LEU A 548 -34.14 -11.17 -29.51
C LEU A 548 -33.11 -10.76 -30.57
N SER A 549 -32.36 -9.67 -30.36
CA SER A 549 -31.35 -9.19 -31.30
C SER A 549 -30.22 -10.19 -31.57
N ALA A 550 -30.02 -11.18 -30.69
CA ALA A 550 -29.08 -12.28 -30.91
C ALA A 550 -29.59 -13.32 -31.93
N TYR A 551 -30.89 -13.31 -32.25
CA TYR A 551 -31.48 -14.18 -33.26
C TYR A 551 -31.60 -13.46 -34.61
N ASP A 552 -31.30 -14.16 -35.71
CA ASP A 552 -31.47 -13.65 -37.08
C ASP A 552 -32.93 -13.77 -37.53
N LEU A 553 -33.82 -13.02 -36.86
CA LEU A 553 -35.26 -12.99 -37.14
C LEU A 553 -35.62 -11.72 -37.92
N GLY A 554 -36.39 -11.87 -39.00
CA GLY A 554 -36.85 -10.77 -39.85
C GLY A 554 -37.91 -9.84 -39.22
N GLY A 555 -37.98 -9.77 -37.89
CA GLY A 555 -38.94 -8.99 -37.11
C GLY A 555 -40.16 -9.77 -36.62
N PHE A 556 -41.12 -9.07 -36.00
CA PHE A 556 -42.27 -9.66 -35.29
C PHE A 556 -43.10 -10.65 -36.11
N GLY A 557 -43.24 -10.44 -37.42
CA GLY A 557 -44.00 -11.34 -38.29
C GLY A 557 -43.34 -12.71 -38.50
N ALA A 558 -42.06 -12.87 -38.14
CA ALA A 558 -41.33 -14.13 -38.21
C ALA A 558 -41.43 -14.98 -36.93
N LEU A 559 -41.99 -14.43 -35.84
CA LEU A 559 -42.12 -15.15 -34.56
C LEU A 559 -43.16 -16.28 -34.63
N GLU A 560 -42.79 -17.46 -34.14
CA GLU A 560 -43.70 -18.58 -33.97
C GLU A 560 -44.42 -18.52 -32.62
N LEU A 561 -45.54 -17.79 -32.58
CA LEU A 561 -46.38 -17.65 -31.39
C LEU A 561 -47.43 -18.77 -31.31
N ALA A 562 -47.37 -19.59 -30.25
CA ALA A 562 -48.32 -20.65 -29.96
C ALA A 562 -49.12 -20.37 -28.67
N ARG A 563 -50.44 -20.57 -28.72
CA ARG A 563 -51.28 -20.48 -27.53
C ARG A 563 -51.13 -21.74 -26.68
N ALA A 564 -50.75 -21.57 -25.41
CA ALA A 564 -50.67 -22.64 -24.41
C ALA A 564 -51.62 -22.33 -23.25
N GLY A 565 -52.91 -22.67 -23.41
CA GLY A 565 -53.94 -22.32 -22.41
C GLY A 565 -54.16 -20.81 -22.31
N ARG A 566 -53.82 -20.21 -21.15
CA ARG A 566 -53.83 -18.76 -20.90
C ARG A 566 -52.47 -18.08 -21.12
N HIS A 567 -51.47 -18.84 -21.53
CA HIS A 567 -50.09 -18.41 -21.78
C HIS A 567 -49.80 -18.29 -23.28
N THR A 568 -48.73 -17.57 -23.61
CA THR A 568 -48.12 -17.56 -24.95
C THR A 568 -46.79 -18.27 -24.90
N ARG A 569 -46.55 -19.21 -25.82
CA ARG A 569 -45.23 -19.77 -26.06
C ARG A 569 -44.66 -19.17 -27.34
N ILE A 570 -43.44 -18.69 -27.28
CA ILE A 570 -42.63 -18.24 -28.41
C ILE A 570 -41.61 -19.34 -28.67
N ASN A 571 -41.65 -19.99 -29.83
CA ASN A 571 -40.60 -20.95 -30.20
C ASN A 571 -39.50 -20.19 -30.96
N LEU A 572 -38.24 -20.39 -30.55
CA LEU A 572 -37.09 -19.69 -31.12
C LEU A 572 -36.20 -20.61 -31.97
N GLY A 573 -36.45 -21.92 -31.95
CA GLY A 573 -35.70 -22.93 -32.71
C GLY A 573 -34.68 -23.66 -31.85
N ASP A 574 -34.16 -24.78 -32.35
CA ASP A 574 -33.07 -25.56 -31.71
C ASP A 574 -33.25 -25.97 -30.24
N GLY A 575 -34.49 -25.95 -29.73
CA GLY A 575 -34.84 -26.29 -28.35
C GLY A 575 -35.23 -25.08 -27.49
N ASP A 576 -34.94 -23.87 -27.96
CA ASP A 576 -35.20 -22.63 -27.25
C ASP A 576 -36.67 -22.21 -27.35
N SER A 577 -37.24 -21.78 -26.22
CA SER A 577 -38.59 -21.23 -26.17
C SER A 577 -38.81 -20.33 -24.97
N ILE A 578 -39.68 -19.32 -25.12
CA ILE A 578 -40.12 -18.46 -24.03
C ILE A 578 -41.60 -18.71 -23.75
N LEU A 579 -41.96 -18.99 -22.49
CA LEU A 579 -43.34 -19.04 -22.03
C LEU A 579 -43.70 -17.75 -21.29
N LEU A 580 -44.51 -16.90 -21.91
CA LEU A 580 -45.09 -15.73 -21.27
C LEU A 580 -46.32 -16.16 -20.47
N ALA A 581 -46.22 -16.08 -19.14
CA ALA A 581 -47.31 -16.46 -18.27
C ALA A 581 -48.47 -15.46 -18.40
N GLU A 582 -49.71 -15.97 -18.46
CA GLU A 582 -50.90 -15.13 -18.37
C GLU A 582 -51.17 -14.11 -19.46
N LEU A 583 -50.40 -14.19 -20.52
CA LEU A 583 -50.49 -13.30 -21.65
C LEU A 583 -50.91 -14.08 -22.90
N PRO A 584 -52.10 -13.84 -23.48
CA PRO A 584 -52.49 -14.48 -24.74
C PRO A 584 -51.81 -13.80 -25.95
N PRO A 585 -51.54 -14.52 -27.06
CA PRO A 585 -50.71 -14.01 -28.16
C PRO A 585 -51.24 -12.74 -28.82
N ALA A 586 -52.56 -12.52 -28.78
CA ALA A 586 -53.21 -11.35 -29.36
C ALA A 586 -52.92 -10.04 -28.61
N SER A 587 -52.30 -10.11 -27.43
CA SER A 587 -51.91 -8.92 -26.63
C SER A 587 -50.55 -8.37 -27.03
N LEU A 588 -49.77 -9.13 -27.82
CA LEU A 588 -48.41 -8.78 -28.23
C LEU A 588 -48.40 -8.01 -29.55
N SER A 589 -47.39 -7.17 -29.69
CA SER A 589 -47.17 -6.32 -30.85
C SER A 589 -45.67 -6.20 -31.15
N ALA A 590 -45.33 -5.63 -32.30
CA ALA A 590 -43.94 -5.44 -32.69
C ALA A 590 -43.15 -4.52 -31.74
N SER A 591 -43.82 -3.65 -30.98
CA SER A 591 -43.10 -2.81 -30.01
C SER A 591 -42.58 -3.61 -28.84
N ASP A 592 -43.20 -4.73 -28.47
CA ASP A 592 -42.84 -5.54 -27.30
C ASP A 592 -41.53 -6.32 -27.50
N PHE A 593 -40.89 -6.19 -28.67
CA PHE A 593 -39.71 -6.94 -29.07
C PHE A 593 -38.63 -6.04 -29.64
N ILE A 594 -37.38 -6.46 -29.45
CA ILE A 594 -36.20 -5.89 -30.10
C ILE A 594 -35.60 -6.96 -31.00
N PHE A 595 -35.29 -6.59 -32.24
CA PHE A 595 -34.68 -7.45 -33.26
C PHE A 595 -33.39 -6.80 -33.76
N ALA A 596 -32.57 -7.58 -34.49
CA ALA A 596 -31.31 -7.14 -35.09
C ALA A 596 -31.47 -6.02 -36.14
#